data_AF-B1KH95-F1
#
_entry.id   AF-B1KH95-F1
#
_cell.length_a   1.000
_cell.length_b   1.000
_cell.length_c   1.000
_cell.angle_alpha   90.00
_cell.angle_beta   90.00
_cell.angle_gamma   90.00
#
_symmetry.space_group_name_H-M   'P 1'
#
loop_
_entity.id
_entity.type
_entity.pdbx_description
1 polymer ?
#
loop_
_entity_poly.entity_id
_entity_poly.type
_entity_poly.pdbx_seq_one_letter_code
_entity_poly.pdbx_strand_id
1 'polypeptide(L)' 'MFVSNAERWAKLCHQQAELIESLSESFPERRDNHINLGLSWRQLEERVSKGRSPRLNDIK' A
#
# COMPACT_ATOMS: atom_id res chain seq x y z
N MET A 1 21.22 4.29 -12.14
CA MET A 1 20.40 3.13 -11.78
C MET A 1 18.98 3.42 -12.25
N PHE A 2 18.50 2.78 -13.33
CA PHE A 2 17.14 2.99 -13.81
C PHE A 2 16.19 2.21 -12.90
N VAL A 3 15.46 2.93 -12.06
CA VAL A 3 14.44 2.35 -11.19
C VAL A 3 13.43 1.64 -12.09
N SER A 4 13.28 0.34 -11.92
CA SER A 4 12.32 -0.46 -12.67
C SER A 4 10.90 0.06 -12.38
N ASN A 5 9.98 -0.15 -13.32
CA ASN A 5 8.57 0.21 -13.08
C ASN A 5 8.02 -0.47 -11.82
N ALA A 6 8.47 -1.69 -11.51
CA ALA A 6 8.13 -2.39 -10.28
C ALA A 6 8.56 -1.61 -9.03
N GLU A 7 9.80 -1.14 -8.97
CA GLU A 7 10.30 -0.36 -7.82
C GLU A 7 9.56 0.99 -7.67
N ARG A 8 9.20 1.65 -8.79
CA ARG A 8 8.39 2.89 -8.74
C ARG A 8 7.01 2.63 -8.16
N TRP A 9 6.36 1.56 -8.61
CA TRP A 9 5.04 1.17 -8.09
C TRP A 9 5.10 0.70 -6.64
N ALA A 10 6.16 -0.02 -6.24
CA ALA A 10 6.37 -0.41 -4.85
C ALA A 10 6.49 0.82 -3.94
N LYS A 11 7.27 1.82 -4.36
CA LYS A 11 7.39 3.10 -3.62
C LYS A 11 6.04 3.81 -3.47
N LEU A 12 5.21 3.83 -4.51
CA LEU A 12 3.88 4.43 -4.42
C LEU A 12 2.96 3.66 -3.44
N CYS A 13 3.03 2.33 -3.45
CA CYS A 13 2.26 1.50 -2.51
C CYS A 13 2.68 1.77 -1.06
N HIS A 14 3.99 1.91 -0.82
CA HIS A 14 4.54 2.27 0.47
C HIS A 14 4.02 3.63 0.98
N GLN A 15 4.15 4.66 0.15
CA GLN A 15 3.68 6.01 0.46
C GLN A 15 2.18 6.06 0.76
N GLN A 16 1.38 5.26 0.03
CA GLN A 16 -0.05 5.18 0.25
C GLN A 16 -0.40 4.49 1.57
N ALA A 17 0.33 3.43 1.95
CA ALA A 17 0.17 2.78 3.24
C ALA A 17 0.48 3.74 4.40
N GLU A 18 1.60 4.47 4.33
CA GLU A 18 1.97 5.47 5.34
C GLU A 18 0.91 6.57 5.49
N LEU A 19 0.39 7.08 4.36
CA LEU A 19 -0.66 8.09 4.38
C LEU A 19 -1.91 7.57 5.11
N ILE A 20 -2.38 6.37 4.77
CA ILE A 20 -3.58 5.79 5.37
C ILE A 20 -3.38 5.51 6.86
N GLU A 21 -2.21 5.00 7.25
CA GLU A 21 -1.87 4.79 8.64
C GLU A 21 -1.90 6.11 9.42
N SER A 22 -1.34 7.19 8.87
CA SER A 22 -1.38 8.53 9.48
C SER A 22 -2.81 9.10 9.61
N LEU A 23 -3.73 8.77 8.68
CA LEU A 23 -5.14 9.17 8.80
C LEU A 23 -5.82 8.56 10.03
N SER A 24 -5.29 7.47 10.59
CA SER A 24 -5.80 6.88 11.84
C SER A 24 -5.55 7.78 13.05
N GLU A 25 -4.58 8.69 12.99
CA GLU A 25 -4.33 9.66 14.05
C GLU A 25 -5.39 10.77 14.04
N SER A 26 -5.84 11.17 12.85
CA SER A 26 -6.87 12.22 12.67
C SER A 26 -8.30 11.69 12.77
N PHE A 27 -8.53 10.43 12.40
CA PHE A 27 -9.84 9.78 12.35
C PHE A 27 -9.81 8.44 13.09
N PRO A 28 -9.67 8.44 14.43
CA PRO A 28 -9.54 7.22 15.23
C PRO A 28 -10.78 6.32 15.12
N GLU A 29 -11.96 6.86 14.83
CA GLU A 29 -13.19 6.10 14.61
C GLU A 29 -13.15 5.21 13.35
N ARG A 30 -12.20 5.47 12.45
CA ARG A 30 -11.97 4.68 11.22
C ARG A 30 -10.70 3.84 11.28
N ARG A 31 -10.04 3.78 12.44
CA ARG A 31 -8.73 3.14 12.62
C ARG A 31 -8.67 1.71 12.08
N ASP A 32 -9.67 0.88 12.35
CA ASP A 32 -9.66 -0.51 11.87
C ASP A 32 -9.74 -0.59 10.34
N ASN A 33 -10.54 0.28 9.71
CA ASN A 33 -10.61 0.36 8.25
C ASN A 33 -9.29 0.85 7.66
N HIS A 34 -8.66 1.84 8.28
CA HIS A 34 -7.36 2.35 7.83
C HIS A 34 -6.24 1.32 8.01
N ILE A 35 -6.22 0.58 9.12
CA ILE A 35 -5.27 -0.52 9.33
C ILE A 35 -5.45 -1.58 8.24
N ASN A 36 -6.68 -2.02 7.99
CA ASN A 36 -6.96 -3.03 6.95
C ASN A 36 -6.51 -2.55 5.56
N LEU A 37 -6.83 -1.31 5.20
CA LEU A 37 -6.46 -0.74 3.91
C LEU A 37 -4.93 -0.55 3.80
N GLY A 38 -4.26 -0.09 4.86
CA GLY A 38 -2.80 0.03 4.92
C GLY A 38 -2.10 -1.33 4.75
N LEU A 39 -2.62 -2.38 5.40
CA LEU A 39 -2.14 -3.75 5.21
C LEU A 39 -2.28 -4.22 3.76
N SER A 40 -3.41 -3.93 3.10
CA SER A 40 -3.59 -4.23 1.67
C SER A 40 -2.56 -3.52 0.78
N TRP A 41 -2.24 -2.26 1.06
CA TRP A 41 -1.20 -1.53 0.33
C TRP A 41 0.20 -2.10 0.54
N ARG A 42 0.53 -2.54 1.77
CA ARG A 42 1.81 -3.23 2.05
C ARG A 42 1.91 -4.58 1.34
N GLN A 43 0.83 -5.34 1.28
CA GLN A 43 0.79 -6.59 0.52
C GLN A 43 0.98 -6.34 -0.99
N LEU A 44 0.41 -5.25 -1.50
CA LEU A 44 0.58 -4.84 -2.88
C LEU A 44 2.03 -4.44 -3.19
N GLU A 45 2.66 -3.67 -2.30
CA GLU A 45 4.09 -3.31 -2.36
C GLU A 45 4.97 -4.56 -2.49
N GLU A 46 4.74 -5.57 -1.64
CA GLU A 46 5.51 -6.81 -1.65
C GLU A 46 5.35 -7.58 -2.97
N ARG A 47 4.15 -7.58 -3.54
CA ARG A 47 3.87 -8.29 -4.79
C ARG A 47 4.52 -7.59 -5.98
N VAL A 48 4.36 -6.28 -6.04
CA VAL A 48 4.92 -5.45 -7.10
C VAL A 48 6.45 -5.47 -7.06
N SER A 49 7.07 -5.37 -5.88
CA SER A 49 8.53 -5.46 -5.74
C SER A 49 9.09 -6.82 -6.18
N LYS A 50 8.30 -7.89 -6.05
CA LYS A 50 8.63 -9.23 -6.58
C LYS A 50 8.29 -9.41 -8.06
N GLY A 51 7.91 -8.34 -8.78
CA GLY A 51 7.54 -8.37 -10.19
C GLY A 51 6.20 -9.07 -10.47
N ARG A 52 5.37 -9.30 -9.44
CA ARG A 52 4.05 -9.92 -9.59
C ARG A 52 3.02 -8.85 -9.90
N SER A 53 2.18 -9.13 -10.89
CA SER A 53 1.09 -8.21 -11.25
C SER A 53 0.03 -8.16 -10.15
N PRO A 54 -0.44 -6.95 -9.77
CA PRO A 54 -1.61 -6.78 -8.91
C PRO A 54 -2.83 -7.48 -9.50
N ARG A 55 -3.67 -8.05 -8.64
CA ARG A 55 -5.04 -8.45 -8.99
C ARG A 55 -5.99 -7.39 -8.45
N LEU A 56 -7.07 -7.13 -9.17
CA LEU A 56 -8.10 -6.15 -8.79
C LEU A 56 -8.67 -6.37 -7.38
N ASN A 57 -8.60 -7.59 -6.87
CA ASN A 57 -9.12 -7.95 -5.55
C ASN A 57 -8.10 -7.80 -4.41
N ASP A 58 -6.90 -7.32 -4.69
CA ASP A 58 -5.81 -7.20 -3.71
C ASP A 58 -5.96 -5.95 -2.81
N ILE A 59 -6.80 -5.01 -3.21
CA ILE A 59 -7.20 -3.84 -2.43
C ILE A 59 -8.71 -3.99 -2.19
N LYS A 60 -9.11 -4.18 -0.93
CA LYS A 60 -10.52 -4.26 -0.52
C LYS A 60 -10.79 -3.28 0.61
#